data_AF-A0A6H5H3P0-F1
#
_entry.id   AF-A0A6H5H3P0-F1
#
_cell.length_a   1.000
_cell.length_b   1.000
_cell.length_c   1.000
_cell.angle_alpha   90.00
_cell.angle_beta   90.00
_cell.angle_gamma   90.00
#
_symmetry.space_group_name_H-M   'P 1'
#
loop_
_entity.id
_entity.type
_entity.pdbx_description
1 polymer ?
#
loop_
_entity_poly.entity_id
_entity_poly.type
_entity_poly.pdbx_seq_one_letter_code
_entity_poly.pdbx_strand_id
1 'polypeptide(L)'
;MVRLQEKLRKATGTITFFLTKEFKFCNNNVLELYRRLSPQDKQTFCFDINGIDWQEYIETYVMGTRRYILKEDPSSLPESRTNLR
;
A
#
# COMPACT_ATOMS: atom_id res chain seq x y z
N MET A 1 27.76 12.22 -14.43
CA MET A 1 27.32 10.80 -14.39
C MET A 1 27.63 10.09 -13.07
N VAL A 2 28.84 10.15 -12.53
CA VAL A 2 29.25 9.39 -11.31
C VAL A 2 28.35 9.62 -10.07
N ARG A 3 27.92 10.87 -9.82
CA ARG A 3 27.06 11.20 -8.66
C ARG A 3 25.66 10.57 -8.72
N LEU A 4 25.09 10.39 -9.92
CA LEU A 4 23.79 9.74 -10.09
C LEU A 4 23.90 8.24 -9.83
N GLN A 5 24.94 7.60 -10.38
CA GLN A 5 25.22 6.18 -10.15
C GLN A 5 25.47 5.89 -8.66
N GLU A 6 26.12 6.80 -7.94
CA GLU A 6 26.35 6.63 -6.51
C GLU A 6 25.07 6.73 -5.67
N LYS A 7 24.16 7.65 -6.02
CA LYS A 7 22.83 7.72 -5.40
C LYS A 7 22.01 6.47 -5.66
N LEU A 8 21.99 6.00 -6.92
CA LEU A 8 21.30 4.77 -7.30
C LEU A 8 21.85 3.57 -6.55
N ARG A 9 23.18 3.40 -6.51
CA ARG A 9 23.85 2.32 -5.77
C ARG A 9 23.47 2.30 -4.29
N LYS A 10 23.44 3.47 -3.63
CA LYS A 10 23.00 3.57 -2.23
C LYS A 10 21.54 3.18 -2.07
N ALA A 11 20.65 3.73 -2.89
CA ALA A 11 19.21 3.43 -2.84
C ALA A 11 18.96 1.93 -3.06
N THR A 12 19.54 1.35 -4.12
CA THR A 12 19.46 -0.09 -4.41
C THR A 12 19.99 -0.91 -3.24
N GLY A 13 21.16 -0.56 -2.69
CA GLY A 13 21.71 -1.25 -1.51
C GLY A 13 20.74 -1.29 -0.34
N THR A 14 20.04 -0.18 -0.05
CA THR A 14 19.08 -0.10 1.06
C THR A 14 17.81 -0.91 0.81
N ILE A 15 17.26 -0.88 -0.42
CA ILE A 15 15.98 -1.55 -0.72
C ILE A 15 16.14 -3.03 -1.10
N THR A 16 17.34 -3.47 -1.50
CA THR A 16 17.58 -4.85 -1.98
C THR A 16 17.14 -5.90 -0.96
N PHE A 17 17.38 -5.66 0.33
CA PHE A 17 16.95 -6.57 1.38
C PHE A 17 15.43 -6.81 1.37
N PHE A 18 14.66 -5.74 1.19
CA PHE A 18 13.20 -5.81 1.20
C PHE A 18 12.62 -6.33 -0.13
N LEU A 19 13.31 -6.10 -1.25
CA LEU A 19 12.82 -6.53 -2.57
C LEU A 19 13.17 -7.97 -2.94
N THR A 20 14.23 -8.54 -2.36
CA THR A 20 14.76 -9.87 -2.76
C THR A 20 14.39 -10.99 -1.80
N LYS A 21 13.73 -10.67 -0.68
CA LYS A 21 13.32 -11.64 0.32
C LYS A 21 11.82 -11.85 0.26
N GLU A 22 11.42 -13.11 0.35
CA GLU A 22 10.02 -13.45 0.58
C GLU A 22 9.69 -13.18 2.04
N PHE A 23 8.69 -12.34 2.28
CA PHE A 23 8.14 -12.12 3.61
C PHE A 23 6.86 -12.92 3.76
N LYS A 24 6.88 -13.93 4.62
CA LYS A 24 5.70 -14.70 4.99
C LYS A 24 5.05 -14.07 6.21
N PHE A 25 3.93 -13.40 5.99
CA PHE A 25 3.12 -12.84 7.07
C PHE A 25 2.07 -13.87 7.48
N CYS A 26 2.11 -14.30 8.75
CA CYS A 26 1.14 -15.24 9.32
C CYS A 26 0.16 -14.48 10.21
N ASN A 27 -1.14 -14.61 9.96
CA ASN A 27 -2.20 -13.96 10.75
C ASN A 27 -3.20 -14.96 11.35
N ASN A 28 -2.83 -16.23 11.47
CA ASN A 28 -3.70 -17.32 11.93
C ASN A 28 -4.41 -16.99 13.26
N ASN A 29 -3.67 -16.46 14.25
CA ASN A 29 -4.23 -16.12 15.56
C ASN A 29 -5.24 -14.97 15.50
N VAL A 30 -5.04 -14.01 14.60
CA VAL A 30 -5.98 -12.89 14.40
C VAL A 30 -7.27 -13.39 13.77
N LEU A 31 -7.15 -14.27 12.77
CA LEU A 31 -8.31 -14.90 12.14
C LEU A 31 -9.08 -15.78 13.12
N GLU A 32 -8.38 -16.55 13.95
CA GLU A 32 -9.00 -17.39 14.99
C GLU A 32 -9.69 -16.54 16.07
N LEU A 33 -9.03 -15.47 16.53
CA LEU A 33 -9.62 -14.51 17.47
C LEU A 33 -10.93 -13.96 16.90
N TYR A 34 -10.91 -13.47 15.66
CA TYR A 34 -12.10 -12.92 15.01
C TYR A 34 -13.24 -13.95 14.94
N ARG A 35 -12.94 -15.21 14.60
CA ARG A 35 -13.96 -16.28 14.54
C ARG A 35 -14.61 -16.54 15.89
N ARG A 36 -13.88 -16.39 16.99
CA ARG A 36 -14.36 -16.63 18.36
C ARG A 36 -15.14 -15.45 18.95
N LEU A 37 -15.07 -14.26 18.35
CA LEU A 37 -15.78 -13.08 18.84
C LEU A 37 -17.30 -13.23 18.74
N SER A 38 -18.01 -12.67 19.72
CA SER A 38 -19.45 -12.49 19.67
C SER A 38 -19.86 -11.53 18.53
N PRO A 39 -21.09 -11.59 18.02
CA PRO A 39 -21.56 -10.60 17.03
C PRO A 39 -21.40 -9.15 17.50
N GLN A 40 -21.64 -8.90 18.79
CA GLN A 40 -21.49 -7.58 19.42
C GLN A 40 -20.04 -7.10 19.40
N ASP A 41 -19.09 -7.98 19.73
CA ASP A 41 -17.67 -7.66 19.72
C ASP A 41 -17.14 -7.47 18.29
N LYS A 42 -17.61 -8.26 17.32
CA LYS A 42 -17.25 -8.05 15.91
C LYS A 42 -17.68 -6.67 15.40
N GLN A 43 -18.84 -6.20 15.83
CA GLN A 43 -19.32 -4.86 15.48
C GLN A 43 -18.54 -3.75 16.22
N THR A 44 -18.16 -4.01 17.47
CA THR A 44 -17.39 -3.06 18.30
C THR A 44 -15.94 -2.94 17.82
N PHE A 45 -15.34 -4.07 17.41
CA PHE A 45 -13.94 -4.17 17.01
C PHE A 45 -13.84 -4.47 15.50
N CYS A 46 -13.78 -3.41 14.70
CA CYS A 46 -13.70 -3.49 13.24
C CYS A 46 -12.26 -3.77 12.75
N PHE A 47 -11.81 -5.03 12.84
CA PHE A 47 -10.52 -5.47 12.30
C PHE A 47 -10.65 -6.58 11.24
N ASP A 48 -11.87 -6.81 10.76
CA ASP A 48 -12.12 -7.67 9.61
C ASP A 48 -11.94 -6.89 8.31
N ILE A 49 -10.86 -7.20 7.60
CA ILE A 49 -10.53 -6.53 6.34
C ILE A 49 -11.41 -6.99 5.17
N ASN A 50 -12.22 -8.05 5.34
CA ASN A 50 -13.12 -8.51 4.28
C ASN A 50 -14.26 -7.52 4.01
N GLY A 51 -14.57 -6.64 4.97
CA GLY A 51 -15.60 -5.60 4.81
C GLY A 51 -15.13 -4.37 4.04
N ILE A 52 -13.85 -4.30 3.65
CA ILE A 52 -13.30 -3.15 2.93
C ILE A 52 -13.65 -3.27 1.45
N ASP A 53 -14.23 -2.21 0.86
CA ASP A 53 -14.22 -2.04 -0.59
C ASP A 53 -12.79 -1.70 -1.03
N TRP A 54 -12.06 -2.74 -1.45
CA TRP A 54 -10.66 -2.59 -1.85
C TRP A 54 -10.48 -1.72 -3.09
N GLN A 55 -11.47 -1.66 -3.97
CA GLN A 55 -11.38 -0.84 -5.17
C GLN A 55 -11.44 0.65 -4.79
N GLU A 56 -12.44 1.03 -4.00
CA GLU A 56 -12.59 2.40 -3.50
C GLU A 56 -11.40 2.80 -2.60
N TYR A 57 -10.96 1.90 -1.72
CA TYR A 57 -9.83 2.13 -0.83
C TYR A 57 -8.55 2.44 -1.62
N ILE A 58 -8.21 1.61 -2.61
CA ILE A 58 -7.00 1.80 -3.41
C ILE A 58 -7.11 3.06 -4.27
N GLU A 59 -8.28 3.35 -4.85
CA GLU A 59 -8.50 4.59 -5.60
C GLU A 59 -8.25 5.81 -4.72
N THR A 60 -8.87 5.86 -3.53
CA THR A 60 -8.71 6.95 -2.57
C THR A 60 -7.25 7.08 -2.12
N TYR A 61 -6.59 5.96 -1.82
CA TYR A 61 -5.18 5.91 -1.46
C TYR A 61 -4.27 6.49 -2.55
N VAL A 62 -4.47 6.08 -3.80
CA VAL A 62 -3.67 6.56 -4.95
C VAL A 62 -3.93 8.06 -5.17
N MET A 63 -5.18 8.50 -5.14
CA MET A 63 -5.53 9.91 -5.32
C MET A 63 -4.96 10.80 -4.20
N GLY A 64 -5.03 10.34 -2.96
CA GLY A 64 -4.42 11.02 -1.82
C GLY A 64 -2.90 11.11 -1.96
N THR A 65 -2.25 10.02 -2.36
CA THR A 65 -0.79 9.98 -2.60
C THR A 65 -0.37 10.99 -3.66
N ARG A 66 -1.05 11.01 -4.82
CA ARG A 66 -0.77 11.96 -5.91
C ARG A 66 -0.88 13.41 -5.42
N ARG A 67 -1.97 13.75 -4.75
CA ARG A 67 -2.22 15.12 -4.29
C ARG A 67 -1.28 15.56 -3.16
N TYR A 68 -1.06 14.72 -2.16
CA TYR A 68 -0.43 15.16 -0.92
C TYR A 68 1.04 14.77 -0.79
N ILE A 69 1.46 13.64 -1.35
CA ILE A 69 2.85 13.18 -1.28
C ILE A 69 3.60 13.66 -2.53
N LEU A 70 3.04 13.40 -3.71
CA LEU A 70 3.68 13.75 -4.99
C LEU A 70 3.41 15.21 -5.41
N LYS A 71 2.43 15.87 -4.79
CA LYS A 71 2.03 17.25 -5.09
C LYS A 71 1.61 17.47 -6.54
N GLU A 72 1.01 16.47 -7.16
CA GLU A 72 0.51 16.53 -8.54
C GLU A 72 -0.85 17.22 -8.60
N ASP A 73 -1.04 18.06 -9.62
CA ASP A 73 -2.34 18.67 -9.90
C ASP A 73 -3.33 17.61 -10.43
N PRO A 74 -4.60 17.58 -9.97
CA PRO A 74 -5.60 16.64 -10.49
C PRO A 74 -5.75 16.66 -12.02
N SER A 75 -5.52 17.80 -12.67
CA SER A 75 -5.57 17.94 -14.14
C SER A 75 -4.49 17.14 -14.88
N SER A 76 -3.45 16.65 -14.19
CA SER A 76 -2.39 15.81 -14.77
C SER A 76 -2.80 14.34 -14.98
N LEU A 77 -3.97 13.93 -14.46
CA LEU A 77 -4.45 12.54 -14.55
C LEU A 77 -4.64 12.03 -15.99
N PRO A 78 -5.26 12.78 -16.92
CA PRO A 78 -5.42 12.33 -18.31
C PRO A 78 -4.08 12.08 -19.02
N GLU A 79 -3.10 12.96 -18.81
CA GLU A 79 -1.74 12.81 -19.34
C GLU A 79 -1.06 11.56 -18.76
N SER A 80 -1.14 11.39 -17.43
CA SER A 80 -0.60 10.21 -16.73
C SER A 80 -1.16 8.89 -17.28
N ARG A 81 -2.45 8.87 -17.64
CA ARG A 81 -3.12 7.69 -18.23
C ARG A 81 -2.62 7.37 -19.64
N THR A 82 -2.24 8.39 -20.41
CA THR A 82 -1.71 8.20 -21.77
C THR A 82 -0.29 7.63 -21.74
N ASN A 83 0.49 8.00 -20.71
CA ASN A 83 1.87 7.55 -20.50
C ASN A 83 2.01 6.13 -19.91
N LEU A 84 0.90 5.49 -19.52
CA LEU A 84 0.88 4.10 -19.00
C LEU A 84 0.86 3.04 -20.12
N ARG A 85 1.00 3.43 -21.39
CA ARG A 85 1.07 2.54 -22.55
C ARG A 85 2.44 1.88 -22.72
#